data_AF-A0A3G8YLU5-F1
#
_entry.id   AF-A0A3G8YLU5-F1
#
_cell.length_a   1.000
_cell.length_b   1.000
_cell.length_c   1.000
_cell.angle_alpha   90.00
_cell.angle_beta   90.00
_cell.angle_gamma   90.00
#
_symmetry.space_group_name_H-M   'P 1'
#
loop_
_entity.id
_entity.type
_entity.pdbx_description
1 polymer ?
#
loop_
_entity_poly.entity_id
_entity_poly.type
_entity_poly.pdbx_seq_one_letter_code
_entity_poly.pdbx_strand_id
1 'polypeptide(L)'
;MDLLEFLRSHLGASTARQLAAHAGLTPEQAGNALNALWPLQLDALSTHAQLSAGGQQLLDLATSVPGGAIDTLLERPGSLDDLEKVGVSAAPVLLGSNADTINRQVASNLNVPSGAVTRLSHLSLPLLLKLLLEHARSNSLGAAGLGALLLSLRPQLGALLPVGLATLIGGFSAVKPTQAAQPIAAPNEERRRGAGWLWAIPLAALLLVGGYFLANQNRKASMETGASTSTDMAATNAFNVIEPQADTAVPAASFSMRGVGKAGQTVSIKEAGSEISTASVGQDGNWSAEIAAPTSGEHTYEVSSGSDTAQLRITAGAGNGSAAESSAAATSATTDQPQTGTAQTDTAASASTDPNAATDTATSTTPPANDAAATPPTINAPSGKVAGAFDLTGSGVAGQTVTVLEDGANIGAATVGSDGTWTLNVPSPAAGEHKYQVSSEGGQATTDVTVGAATGDAAACTQAFTLSLTDGQSVSSPFRFGGQGSGAGYTVAVKRGERVVGTKALPVSGSCGWSYSSNPGKGEITYVVRSGKDLTSTPISTITLNVQ
;
A
#
# COMPACT_ATOMS: atom_id res chain seq x y z
N MET A 1 39.88 15.80 -10.80
CA MET A 1 40.02 14.37 -11.12
C MET A 1 39.08 14.06 -12.26
N ASP A 2 39.53 13.33 -13.27
CA ASP A 2 38.67 12.86 -14.35
C ASP A 2 37.65 11.84 -13.78
N LEU A 3 36.41 11.83 -14.31
CA LEU A 3 35.35 10.94 -13.82
C LEU A 3 35.78 9.47 -13.93
N LEU A 4 36.46 9.09 -15.01
CA LEU A 4 36.91 7.71 -15.21
C LEU A 4 37.93 7.26 -14.18
N GLU A 5 38.82 8.16 -13.76
CA GLU A 5 39.82 7.89 -12.73
C GLU A 5 39.15 7.77 -11.35
N PHE A 6 38.16 8.64 -11.08
CA PHE A 6 37.32 8.57 -9.88
C PHE A 6 36.49 7.28 -9.81
N LEU A 7 35.86 6.87 -10.91
CA LEU A 7 35.07 5.63 -10.98
C LEU A 7 35.97 4.40 -10.80
N ARG A 8 37.16 4.39 -11.41
CA ARG A 8 38.12 3.30 -11.25
C ARG A 8 38.66 3.15 -9.84
N SER A 9 38.87 4.25 -9.12
CA SER A 9 39.34 4.18 -7.73
C SER A 9 38.27 3.59 -6.82
N HIS A 10 36.99 3.89 -7.06
CA HIS A 10 35.88 3.44 -6.21
C HIS A 10 35.24 2.10 -6.63
N LEU A 11 35.32 1.72 -7.91
CA LEU A 11 34.84 0.43 -8.43
C LEU A 11 35.98 -0.58 -8.62
N GLY A 12 37.08 -0.38 -7.90
CA GLY A 12 38.29 -1.19 -8.02
C GLY A 12 38.18 -2.60 -7.42
N ALA A 13 39.33 -3.25 -7.28
CA ALA A 13 39.42 -4.65 -6.85
C ALA A 13 38.86 -4.94 -5.44
N SER A 14 38.73 -3.92 -4.58
CA SER A 14 38.10 -4.04 -3.24
C SER A 14 36.59 -4.23 -3.36
N THR A 15 35.92 -3.35 -4.10
CA THR A 15 34.48 -3.40 -4.37
C THR A 15 34.11 -4.65 -5.14
N ALA A 16 34.94 -5.04 -6.12
CA ALA A 16 34.76 -6.29 -6.85
C ALA A 16 34.79 -7.53 -5.94
N ARG A 17 35.68 -7.55 -4.94
CA ARG A 17 35.77 -8.65 -3.96
C ARG A 17 34.54 -8.73 -3.06
N GLN A 18 34.03 -7.59 -2.60
CA GLN A 18 32.84 -7.53 -1.74
C GLN A 18 31.57 -7.94 -2.51
N LEU A 19 31.45 -7.50 -3.76
CA LEU A 19 30.34 -7.88 -4.65
C LEU A 19 30.41 -9.35 -5.10
N ALA A 20 31.61 -9.91 -5.29
CA ALA A 20 31.82 -11.28 -5.72
C ALA A 20 31.16 -12.31 -4.79
N ALA A 21 31.31 -12.11 -3.47
CA ALA A 21 30.77 -13.01 -2.46
C ALA A 21 29.24 -13.09 -2.52
N HIS A 22 28.57 -11.95 -2.74
CA HIS A 22 27.10 -11.87 -2.84
C HIS A 22 26.57 -12.38 -4.18
N ALA A 23 27.32 -12.15 -5.27
CA ALA A 23 26.95 -12.63 -6.60
C ALA A 23 27.26 -14.12 -6.86
N GLY A 24 27.96 -14.79 -5.94
CA GLY A 24 28.39 -16.19 -6.10
C GLY A 24 29.51 -16.38 -7.12
N LEU A 25 30.38 -15.38 -7.28
CA LEU A 25 31.49 -15.36 -8.25
C LEU A 25 32.85 -15.40 -7.55
N THR A 26 33.89 -15.80 -8.28
CA THR A 26 35.26 -15.57 -7.81
C THR A 26 35.61 -14.07 -7.93
N PRO A 27 36.51 -13.54 -7.08
CA PRO A 27 36.96 -12.15 -7.17
C PRO A 27 37.47 -11.73 -8.55
N GLU A 28 38.16 -12.64 -9.25
CA GLU A 28 38.67 -12.39 -10.61
C GLU A 28 37.54 -12.33 -11.64
N GLN A 29 36.57 -13.26 -11.56
CA GLN A 29 35.39 -13.25 -12.43
C GLN A 29 34.53 -11.99 -12.21
N ALA A 30 34.31 -11.61 -10.95
CA ALA A 30 33.57 -10.41 -10.60
C ALA A 30 34.30 -9.14 -11.06
N GLY A 31 35.63 -9.06 -10.91
CA GLY A 31 36.42 -7.94 -11.39
C GLY A 31 36.36 -7.79 -12.91
N ASN A 32 36.52 -8.89 -13.65
CA ASN A 32 36.42 -8.89 -15.11
C ASN A 32 35.01 -8.56 -15.60
N ALA A 33 33.98 -9.10 -14.94
CA ALA A 33 32.58 -8.82 -15.25
C ALA A 33 32.22 -7.36 -14.95
N LEU A 34 32.62 -6.80 -13.81
CA LEU A 34 32.41 -5.39 -13.48
C LEU A 34 33.09 -4.49 -14.51
N ASN A 35 34.36 -4.76 -14.85
CA ASN A 35 35.10 -4.01 -15.86
C ASN A 35 34.43 -3.98 -17.23
N ALA A 36 33.64 -5.01 -17.56
CA ALA A 36 32.83 -5.07 -18.77
C ALA A 36 31.43 -4.44 -18.61
N LEU A 37 30.82 -4.54 -17.42
CA LEU A 37 29.47 -4.05 -17.13
C LEU A 37 29.41 -2.53 -17.02
N TRP A 38 30.30 -1.91 -16.26
CA TRP A 38 30.19 -0.48 -15.95
C TRP A 38 30.31 0.43 -17.19
N PRO A 39 31.18 0.17 -18.20
CA PRO A 39 31.23 1.00 -19.40
C PRO A 39 29.94 0.88 -20.22
N LEU A 40 29.35 -0.33 -20.29
CA LEU A 40 28.10 -0.57 -21.01
C LEU A 40 26.90 0.06 -20.29
N GLN A 41 26.86 -0.02 -18.95
CA GLN A 41 25.84 0.64 -18.14
C GLN A 41 25.95 2.18 -18.26
N LEU A 42 27.15 2.74 -18.24
CA LEU A 42 27.34 4.18 -18.46
C LEU A 42 26.93 4.63 -19.85
N ASP A 43 27.21 3.84 -20.89
CA ASP A 43 26.74 4.16 -22.25
C ASP A 43 25.20 4.14 -22.34
N ALA A 44 24.55 3.15 -21.73
CA ALA A 44 23.09 3.10 -21.66
C ALA A 44 22.50 4.26 -20.85
N LEU A 45 23.09 4.60 -19.69
CA LEU A 45 22.71 5.77 -18.88
C LEU A 45 22.90 7.09 -19.65
N SER A 46 23.97 7.20 -20.42
CA SER A 46 24.20 8.38 -21.27
C SER A 46 23.15 8.50 -22.37
N THR A 47 22.65 7.38 -22.90
CA THR A 47 21.54 7.36 -23.87
C THR A 47 20.25 7.79 -23.20
N HIS A 48 19.99 7.35 -21.97
CA HIS A 48 18.85 7.79 -21.18
C HIS A 48 18.91 9.30 -20.86
N ALA A 49 20.10 9.81 -20.52
CA ALA A 49 20.32 11.21 -20.20
C ALA A 49 20.05 12.17 -21.38
N GLN A 50 20.04 11.69 -22.62
CA GLN A 50 19.70 12.49 -23.81
C GLN A 50 18.20 12.79 -23.93
N LEU A 51 17.35 12.13 -23.14
CA LEU A 51 15.92 12.44 -23.08
C LEU A 51 15.70 13.78 -22.36
N SER A 52 14.69 14.54 -22.79
CA SER A 52 14.35 15.85 -22.19
C SER A 52 14.05 15.79 -20.69
N ALA A 53 13.58 14.65 -20.19
CA ALA A 53 13.36 14.38 -18.76
C ALA A 53 14.38 13.41 -18.14
N GLY A 54 15.28 12.80 -18.93
CA GLY A 54 16.13 11.70 -18.49
C GLY A 54 17.17 12.09 -17.45
N GLY A 55 17.76 13.29 -17.56
CA GLY A 55 18.73 13.79 -16.60
C GLY A 55 18.14 14.05 -15.20
N GLN A 56 16.87 14.45 -15.10
CA GLN A 56 16.16 14.63 -13.83
C GLN A 56 15.78 13.27 -13.22
N GLN A 57 15.30 12.34 -14.04
CA GLN A 57 15.01 10.97 -13.60
C GLN A 57 16.25 10.25 -13.05
N LEU A 58 17.42 10.44 -13.69
CA LEU A 58 18.69 9.92 -13.18
C LEU A 58 19.03 10.50 -11.81
N LEU A 59 18.77 11.79 -11.60
CA LEU A 59 19.03 12.47 -10.35
C LEU A 59 18.08 11.98 -9.24
N ASP A 60 16.79 11.89 -9.54
CA ASP A 60 15.76 11.41 -8.60
C ASP A 60 16.05 9.96 -8.18
N LEU A 61 16.31 9.07 -9.14
CA LEU A 61 16.68 7.68 -8.83
C LEU A 61 18.00 7.61 -8.06
N ALA A 62 19.01 8.41 -8.40
CA ALA A 62 20.27 8.42 -7.67
C ALA A 62 20.09 8.92 -6.22
N THR A 63 19.17 9.87 -5.99
CA THR A 63 18.82 10.32 -4.63
C THR A 63 18.01 9.32 -3.84
N SER A 64 17.29 8.40 -4.50
CA SER A 64 16.52 7.34 -3.87
C SER A 64 17.38 6.15 -3.38
N VAL A 65 18.65 6.08 -3.79
CA VAL A 65 19.57 5.02 -3.34
C VAL A 65 19.93 5.24 -1.86
N PRO A 66 19.59 4.30 -0.96
CA PRO A 66 19.84 4.48 0.47
C PRO A 66 21.33 4.48 0.84
N GLY A 67 21.69 5.24 1.89
CA GLY A 67 22.96 5.16 2.62
C GLY A 67 24.03 6.24 2.31
N GLY A 68 25.04 6.34 3.19
CA GLY A 68 26.16 7.31 3.14
C GLY A 68 27.26 6.96 2.13
N ALA A 69 28.50 7.42 2.31
CA ALA A 69 29.61 7.11 1.39
C ALA A 69 29.71 5.59 1.08
N ILE A 70 30.17 5.23 -0.12
CA ILE A 70 30.16 3.85 -0.63
C ILE A 70 30.89 2.89 0.33
N ASP A 71 32.01 3.31 0.90
CA ASP A 71 32.76 2.49 1.86
C ASP A 71 31.91 2.11 3.09
N THR A 72 31.19 3.08 3.65
CA THR A 72 30.28 2.85 4.79
C THR A 72 29.03 2.05 4.42
N LEU A 73 28.64 2.10 3.14
CA LEU A 73 27.51 1.37 2.62
C LEU A 73 27.85 -0.12 2.51
N LEU A 74 28.99 -0.48 1.93
CA LEU A 74 29.38 -1.88 1.74
C LEU A 74 29.78 -2.57 3.05
N GLU A 75 30.13 -1.83 4.10
CA GLU A 75 30.42 -2.38 5.43
C GLU A 75 29.17 -2.70 6.27
N ARG A 76 28.00 -2.12 5.91
CA ARG A 76 26.77 -2.31 6.69
C ARG A 76 26.10 -3.67 6.37
N PRO A 77 25.73 -4.48 7.37
CA PRO A 77 25.00 -5.72 7.12
C PRO A 77 23.65 -5.44 6.44
N GLY A 78 23.31 -6.23 5.42
CA GLY A 78 22.06 -6.13 4.64
C GLY A 78 22.02 -5.02 3.58
N SER A 79 23.05 -4.18 3.46
CA SER A 79 23.06 -3.10 2.46
C SER A 79 23.15 -3.59 1.02
N LEU A 80 23.79 -4.74 0.79
CA LEU A 80 23.87 -5.36 -0.54
C LEU A 80 22.50 -5.86 -1.01
N ASP A 81 21.67 -6.38 -0.10
CA ASP A 81 20.30 -6.80 -0.42
C ASP A 81 19.40 -5.59 -0.74
N ASP A 82 19.56 -4.50 0.01
CA ASP A 82 18.87 -3.23 -0.27
C ASP A 82 19.30 -2.65 -1.63
N LEU A 83 20.60 -2.67 -1.93
CA LEU A 83 21.14 -2.24 -3.23
C LEU A 83 20.62 -3.10 -4.37
N GLU A 84 20.54 -4.42 -4.19
CA GLU A 84 20.03 -5.33 -5.21
C GLU A 84 18.57 -5.01 -5.53
N LYS A 85 17.72 -4.79 -4.52
CA LYS A 85 16.30 -4.38 -4.71
C LYS A 85 16.17 -3.06 -5.47
N VAL A 86 17.02 -2.08 -5.16
CA VAL A 86 17.07 -0.81 -5.89
C VAL A 86 17.54 -1.02 -7.33
N GLY A 87 18.56 -1.86 -7.54
CA GLY A 87 19.02 -2.25 -8.88
C GLY A 87 17.95 -2.91 -9.74
N VAL A 88 17.19 -3.84 -9.16
CA VAL A 88 16.09 -4.56 -9.82
C VAL A 88 14.99 -3.60 -10.27
N SER A 89 14.68 -2.58 -9.46
CA SER A 89 13.66 -1.58 -9.83
C SER A 89 14.19 -0.50 -10.77
N ALA A 90 15.47 -0.13 -10.68
CA ALA A 90 16.09 0.89 -11.50
C ALA A 90 16.46 0.40 -12.92
N ALA A 91 16.86 -0.88 -13.07
CA ALA A 91 17.32 -1.41 -14.35
C ALA A 91 16.26 -1.32 -15.47
N PRO A 92 14.97 -1.69 -15.26
CA PRO A 92 13.95 -1.55 -16.29
C PRO A 92 13.68 -0.09 -16.69
N VAL A 93 13.80 0.84 -15.73
CA VAL A 93 13.54 2.27 -15.94
C VAL A 93 14.67 2.94 -16.72
N LEU A 94 15.93 2.60 -16.38
CA LEU A 94 17.11 3.29 -16.90
C LEU A 94 17.74 2.60 -18.11
N LEU A 95 17.73 1.27 -18.10
CA LEU A 95 18.36 0.45 -19.13
C LEU A 95 17.30 -0.18 -20.05
N GLY A 96 16.08 -0.43 -19.57
CA GLY A 96 15.03 -1.12 -20.32
C GLY A 96 15.50 -2.49 -20.82
N SER A 97 15.19 -2.83 -22.07
CA SER A 97 15.66 -4.08 -22.71
C SER A 97 17.18 -4.13 -22.94
N ASN A 98 17.89 -3.02 -22.76
CA ASN A 98 19.34 -3.00 -22.88
C ASN A 98 20.01 -3.77 -21.73
N ALA A 99 19.38 -3.84 -20.55
CA ALA A 99 19.90 -4.61 -19.41
C ALA A 99 20.11 -6.09 -19.74
N ASP A 100 19.10 -6.74 -20.33
CA ASP A 100 19.16 -8.15 -20.73
C ASP A 100 20.19 -8.40 -21.85
N THR A 101 20.39 -7.40 -22.72
CA THR A 101 21.36 -7.47 -23.81
C THR A 101 22.79 -7.38 -23.27
N ILE A 102 23.04 -6.41 -22.38
CA ILE A 102 24.32 -6.23 -21.70
C ILE A 102 24.67 -7.50 -20.89
N ASN A 103 23.77 -7.98 -20.04
CA ASN A 103 24.03 -9.11 -19.15
C ASN A 103 24.33 -10.40 -19.94
N ARG A 104 23.58 -10.69 -21.01
CA ARG A 104 23.82 -11.87 -21.85
C ARG A 104 25.15 -11.81 -22.58
N GLN A 105 25.50 -10.65 -23.14
CA GLN A 105 26.75 -10.48 -23.88
C GLN A 105 27.97 -10.54 -22.96
N VAL A 106 27.89 -9.97 -21.77
CA VAL A 106 28.97 -10.07 -20.77
C VAL A 106 29.13 -11.51 -20.27
N ALA A 107 28.02 -12.20 -19.98
CA ALA A 107 28.04 -13.60 -19.55
C ALA A 107 28.67 -14.53 -20.60
N SER A 108 28.33 -14.35 -21.88
CA SER A 108 28.87 -15.18 -22.97
C SER A 108 30.36 -14.90 -23.25
N ASN A 109 30.78 -13.63 -23.25
CA ASN A 109 32.17 -13.25 -23.54
C ASN A 109 33.14 -13.66 -22.42
N LEU A 110 32.67 -13.68 -21.17
CA LEU A 110 33.50 -14.00 -20.01
C LEU A 110 33.34 -15.46 -19.52
N ASN A 111 32.46 -16.23 -20.14
CA ASN A 111 32.10 -17.60 -19.72
C ASN A 111 31.66 -17.66 -18.24
N VAL A 112 30.80 -16.71 -17.83
CA VAL A 112 30.29 -16.55 -16.46
C VAL A 112 28.79 -16.85 -16.44
N PRO A 113 28.23 -17.45 -15.36
CA PRO A 113 26.79 -17.69 -15.25
C PRO A 113 25.97 -16.40 -15.40
N SER A 114 24.96 -16.43 -16.27
CA SER A 114 24.11 -15.27 -16.55
C SER A 114 23.39 -14.75 -15.30
N GLY A 115 22.92 -15.64 -14.43
CA GLY A 115 22.29 -15.25 -13.16
C GLY A 115 23.22 -14.47 -12.23
N ALA A 116 24.51 -14.82 -12.20
CA ALA A 116 25.50 -14.13 -11.39
C ALA A 116 25.86 -12.76 -11.97
N VAL A 117 25.97 -12.65 -13.31
CA VAL A 117 26.16 -11.37 -14.01
C VAL A 117 24.96 -10.43 -13.81
N THR A 118 23.73 -10.96 -13.84
CA THR A 118 22.52 -10.16 -13.59
C THR A 118 22.50 -9.58 -12.18
N ARG A 119 22.80 -10.39 -11.16
CA ARG A 119 22.89 -9.89 -9.77
C ARG A 119 23.99 -8.83 -9.63
N LEU A 120 25.15 -9.08 -10.23
CA LEU A 120 26.26 -8.13 -10.24
C LEU A 120 25.89 -6.82 -10.93
N SER A 121 25.13 -6.88 -12.03
CA SER A 121 24.59 -5.74 -12.77
C SER A 121 23.59 -4.93 -11.95
N HIS A 122 22.71 -5.60 -11.20
CA HIS A 122 21.76 -4.95 -10.28
C HIS A 122 22.47 -4.28 -9.10
N LEU A 123 23.60 -4.80 -8.64
CA LEU A 123 24.39 -4.14 -7.60
C LEU A 123 25.22 -2.98 -8.17
N SER A 124 25.79 -3.13 -9.37
CA SER A 124 26.68 -2.12 -9.96
C SER A 124 25.95 -0.86 -10.43
N LEU A 125 24.71 -0.99 -10.91
CA LEU A 125 23.90 0.13 -11.39
C LEU A 125 23.64 1.22 -10.32
N PRO A 126 23.08 0.90 -9.13
CA PRO A 126 22.87 1.90 -8.08
C PRO A 126 24.18 2.47 -7.52
N LEU A 127 25.25 1.67 -7.48
CA LEU A 127 26.59 2.15 -7.11
C LEU A 127 27.09 3.19 -8.12
N LEU A 128 26.91 2.95 -9.42
CA LEU A 128 27.27 3.91 -10.47
C LEU A 128 26.44 5.20 -10.38
N LEU A 129 25.12 5.10 -10.17
CA LEU A 129 24.25 6.26 -10.00
C LEU A 129 24.70 7.12 -8.82
N LYS A 130 25.07 6.49 -7.71
CA LYS A 130 25.57 7.16 -6.52
C LYS A 130 26.90 7.87 -6.76
N LEU A 131 27.85 7.19 -7.40
CA LEU A 131 29.15 7.79 -7.78
C LEU A 131 28.99 8.97 -8.72
N LEU A 132 28.09 8.85 -9.70
CA LEU A 132 27.76 9.94 -10.62
C LEU A 132 27.14 11.13 -9.88
N LEU A 133 26.26 10.87 -8.90
CA LEU A 133 25.66 11.90 -8.08
C LEU A 133 26.69 12.61 -7.18
N GLU A 134 27.58 11.86 -6.55
CA GLU A 134 28.65 12.42 -5.71
C GLU A 134 29.64 13.25 -6.52
N HIS A 135 29.99 12.79 -7.72
CA HIS A 135 30.80 13.55 -8.67
C HIS A 135 30.07 14.80 -9.18
N ALA A 136 28.76 14.72 -9.45
CA ALA A 136 27.96 15.86 -9.87
C ALA A 136 27.85 16.92 -8.76
N ARG A 137 27.61 16.49 -7.51
CA ARG A 137 27.52 17.39 -6.34
C ARG A 137 28.84 18.10 -6.06
N SER A 138 29.95 17.36 -6.09
CA SER A 138 31.29 17.93 -5.86
C SER A 138 31.69 18.95 -6.94
N ASN A 139 31.18 18.82 -8.16
CA ASN A 139 31.43 19.75 -9.27
C ASN A 139 30.26 20.73 -9.54
N SER A 140 29.26 20.80 -8.67
CA SER A 140 28.05 21.65 -8.82
C SER A 140 27.31 21.47 -10.17
N LEU A 141 27.31 20.26 -10.71
CA LEU A 141 26.67 19.92 -11.97
C LEU A 141 25.18 19.60 -11.76
N GLY A 142 24.30 20.27 -12.50
CA GLY A 142 22.89 19.91 -12.61
C GLY A 142 22.64 18.81 -13.65
N ALA A 143 21.36 18.45 -13.87
CA ALA A 143 20.95 17.40 -14.81
C ALA A 143 21.53 17.56 -16.23
N ALA A 144 21.59 18.79 -16.75
CA ALA A 144 22.17 19.08 -18.07
C ALA A 144 23.70 18.91 -18.09
N GLY A 145 24.39 19.29 -17.00
CA GLY A 145 25.83 19.12 -16.86
C GLY A 145 26.22 17.65 -16.76
N LEU A 146 25.44 16.84 -16.05
CA LEU A 146 25.62 15.39 -15.98
C LEU A 146 25.45 14.73 -17.36
N GLY A 147 24.41 15.10 -18.12
CA GLY A 147 24.21 14.59 -19.47
C GLY A 147 25.37 14.95 -20.43
N ALA A 148 25.85 16.18 -20.38
CA ALA A 148 27.01 16.62 -21.17
C ALA A 148 28.30 15.86 -20.79
N LEU A 149 28.48 15.61 -19.49
CA LEU A 149 29.62 14.86 -18.97
C LEU A 149 29.59 13.39 -19.41
N LEU A 150 28.43 12.74 -19.31
CA LEU A 150 28.23 11.37 -19.79
C LEU A 150 28.45 11.24 -21.31
N LEU A 151 28.02 12.25 -22.08
CA LEU A 151 28.24 12.29 -23.52
C LEU A 151 29.73 12.44 -23.87
N SER A 152 30.45 13.28 -23.12
CA SER A 152 31.90 13.45 -23.27
C SER A 152 32.69 12.18 -22.96
N LEU A 153 32.12 11.26 -22.17
CA LEU A 153 32.77 10.02 -21.76
C LEU A 153 32.66 8.90 -22.81
N ARG A 154 31.61 8.90 -23.64
CA ARG A 154 31.31 7.81 -24.60
C ARG A 154 32.51 7.35 -25.45
N PRO A 155 33.32 8.25 -26.06
CA PRO A 155 34.43 7.82 -26.92
C PRO A 155 35.50 7.02 -26.16
N GLN A 156 35.61 7.27 -24.85
CA GLN A 156 36.61 6.66 -23.98
C GLN A 156 36.15 5.29 -23.46
N LEU A 157 34.83 5.06 -23.36
CA LEU A 157 34.25 3.80 -22.88
C LEU A 157 34.56 2.61 -23.81
N GLY A 158 34.57 2.84 -25.12
CA GLY A 158 34.86 1.79 -26.10
C GLY A 158 36.28 1.22 -25.99
N ALA A 159 37.25 2.03 -25.58
CA ALA A 159 38.64 1.60 -25.38
C ALA A 159 38.85 0.75 -24.13
N LEU A 160 37.87 0.72 -23.21
CA LEU A 160 37.94 -0.02 -21.95
C LEU A 160 37.33 -1.41 -22.05
N LEU A 161 36.59 -1.69 -23.13
CA LEU A 161 35.88 -2.94 -23.32
C LEU A 161 36.72 -3.95 -24.11
N PRO A 162 36.56 -5.26 -23.83
CA PRO A 162 37.03 -6.31 -24.73
C PRO A 162 36.46 -6.10 -26.14
N VAL A 163 37.23 -6.49 -27.16
CA VAL A 163 36.89 -6.28 -28.58
C VAL A 163 35.48 -6.80 -28.95
N GLY A 164 35.02 -7.88 -28.30
CA GLY A 164 33.69 -8.46 -28.50
C GLY A 164 32.52 -7.66 -27.89
N LEU A 165 32.78 -6.78 -26.92
CA LEU A 165 31.77 -5.97 -26.22
C LEU A 165 31.80 -4.49 -26.63
N ALA A 166 32.92 -4.01 -27.18
CA ALA A 166 33.06 -2.63 -27.64
C ALA A 166 32.04 -2.26 -28.74
N THR A 167 31.57 -3.23 -29.52
CA THR A 167 30.57 -3.05 -30.57
C THR A 167 29.17 -2.71 -30.04
N LEU A 168 28.91 -2.92 -28.74
CA LEU A 168 27.64 -2.59 -28.11
C LEU A 168 27.51 -1.11 -27.76
N ILE A 169 28.64 -0.38 -27.65
CA ILE A 169 28.65 1.05 -27.34
C ILE A 169 27.95 1.84 -28.45
N GLY A 170 27.00 2.69 -28.08
CA GLY A 170 26.20 3.47 -29.02
C GLY A 170 25.11 2.68 -29.75
N GLY A 171 24.98 1.37 -29.50
CA GLY A 171 23.93 0.52 -30.06
C GLY A 171 22.62 0.53 -29.25
N PHE A 172 22.63 1.12 -28.06
CA PHE A 172 21.47 1.17 -27.17
C PHE A 172 20.48 2.26 -27.59
N SER A 173 19.20 1.91 -27.59
CA SER A 173 18.11 2.87 -27.82
C SER A 173 17.66 3.49 -26.50
N ALA A 174 17.31 4.78 -26.53
CA ALA A 174 16.77 5.47 -25.36
C ALA A 174 15.44 4.82 -24.93
N VAL A 175 15.25 4.65 -23.63
CA VAL A 175 13.97 4.21 -23.06
C VAL A 175 12.97 5.35 -23.29
N LYS A 176 12.11 5.21 -24.31
CA LYS A 176 11.13 6.25 -24.61
C LYS A 176 10.21 6.42 -23.39
N PRO A 177 10.13 7.60 -22.76
CA PRO A 177 9.13 7.82 -21.72
C PRO A 177 7.77 7.60 -22.37
N THR A 178 6.96 6.73 -21.79
CA THR A 178 5.57 6.55 -22.20
C THR A 178 4.90 7.91 -22.08
N GLN A 179 4.76 8.61 -23.20
CA GLN A 179 4.12 9.90 -23.28
C GLN A 179 2.71 9.73 -22.73
N ALA A 180 2.38 10.47 -21.66
CA ALA A 180 1.02 10.58 -21.17
C ALA A 180 0.12 10.85 -22.37
N ALA A 181 -0.84 9.96 -22.62
CA ALA A 181 -1.82 10.14 -23.67
C ALA A 181 -2.47 11.51 -23.47
N GLN A 182 -2.36 12.38 -24.47
CA GLN A 182 -3.14 13.61 -24.49
C GLN A 182 -4.61 13.21 -24.35
N PRO A 183 -5.40 13.93 -23.53
CA PRO A 183 -6.82 13.62 -23.37
C PRO A 183 -7.46 13.67 -24.76
N ILE A 184 -7.98 12.52 -25.20
CA ILE A 184 -8.79 12.43 -26.40
C ILE A 184 -9.96 13.37 -26.16
N ALA A 185 -10.09 14.40 -27.00
CA ALA A 185 -11.23 15.29 -27.01
C ALA A 185 -12.50 14.44 -27.01
N ALA A 186 -13.38 14.67 -26.03
CA ALA A 186 -14.65 13.97 -25.91
C ALA A 186 -15.36 13.91 -27.27
N PRO A 187 -15.98 12.77 -27.63
CA PRO A 187 -16.74 12.70 -28.87
C PRO A 187 -17.85 13.75 -28.79
N ASN A 188 -17.97 14.56 -29.83
CA ASN A 188 -19.03 15.55 -29.97
C ASN A 188 -20.37 14.86 -29.69
N GLU A 189 -21.03 15.22 -28.59
CA GLU A 189 -22.43 14.89 -28.39
C GLU A 189 -23.21 15.54 -29.53
N GLU A 190 -23.58 14.71 -30.49
CA GLU A 190 -24.48 15.04 -31.57
C GLU A 190 -25.79 15.50 -30.92
N ARG A 191 -25.94 16.82 -30.83
CA ARG A 191 -27.09 17.52 -30.25
C ARG A 191 -28.33 17.15 -31.06
N ARG A 192 -28.98 16.04 -30.70
CA ARG A 192 -30.32 15.70 -31.19
C ARG A 192 -31.25 16.82 -30.75
N ARG A 193 -31.59 17.70 -31.68
CA ARG A 193 -32.68 18.66 -31.56
C ARG A 193 -33.98 17.87 -31.43
N GLY A 194 -34.39 17.62 -30.18
CA GLY A 194 -35.66 16.99 -29.84
C GLY A 194 -36.45 17.86 -28.86
N ALA A 195 -37.38 18.64 -29.39
CA ALA A 195 -38.67 19.03 -28.81
C ALA A 195 -38.85 19.04 -27.27
N GLY A 196 -38.04 19.81 -26.53
CA GLY A 196 -38.10 19.88 -25.05
C GLY A 196 -38.65 21.18 -24.43
N TRP A 197 -39.07 22.18 -25.21
CA TRP A 197 -39.44 23.51 -24.67
C TRP A 197 -40.91 23.58 -24.18
N LEU A 198 -41.81 22.71 -24.61
CA LEU A 198 -43.25 22.88 -24.30
C LEU A 198 -43.69 22.40 -22.89
N TRP A 199 -42.80 21.77 -22.10
CA TRP A 199 -43.13 21.29 -20.74
C TRP A 199 -42.71 22.22 -19.60
N ALA A 200 -42.01 23.32 -19.87
CA ALA A 200 -41.56 24.26 -18.84
C ALA A 200 -42.69 25.18 -18.31
N ILE A 201 -43.75 25.38 -19.10
CA ILE A 201 -44.85 26.30 -18.78
C ILE A 201 -45.79 25.76 -17.69
N PRO A 202 -46.24 24.48 -17.70
CA PRO A 202 -47.11 23.98 -16.63
C PRO A 202 -46.39 23.83 -15.28
N LEU A 203 -45.08 23.55 -15.26
CA LEU A 203 -44.31 23.36 -14.03
C LEU A 203 -44.08 24.70 -13.28
N ALA A 204 -43.87 25.80 -14.03
CA ALA A 204 -43.75 27.14 -13.45
C ALA A 204 -45.07 27.66 -12.88
N ALA A 205 -46.21 27.33 -13.51
CA ALA A 205 -47.53 27.68 -13.00
C ALA A 205 -47.86 26.93 -11.69
N LEU A 206 -47.45 25.66 -11.57
CA LEU A 206 -47.65 24.85 -10.37
C LEU A 206 -46.82 25.36 -9.17
N LEU A 207 -45.60 25.84 -9.42
CA LEU A 207 -44.76 26.45 -8.38
C LEU A 207 -45.30 27.80 -7.88
N LEU A 208 -45.90 28.62 -8.76
CA LEU A 208 -46.51 29.89 -8.36
C LEU A 208 -47.78 29.71 -7.54
N VAL A 209 -48.61 28.71 -7.88
CA VAL A 209 -49.82 28.38 -7.10
C VAL A 209 -49.46 27.75 -5.75
N GLY A 210 -48.44 26.89 -5.70
CA GLY A 210 -47.92 26.32 -4.46
C GLY A 210 -47.33 27.39 -3.51
N GLY A 211 -46.58 28.35 -4.06
CA GLY A 211 -46.03 29.47 -3.29
C GLY A 211 -47.10 30.40 -2.72
N TYR A 212 -48.21 30.63 -3.45
CA TYR A 212 -49.31 31.46 -2.99
C TYR A 212 -50.11 30.79 -1.84
N PHE A 213 -50.21 29.46 -1.83
CA PHE A 213 -50.96 28.74 -0.79
C PHE A 213 -50.21 28.68 0.56
N LEU A 214 -48.87 28.51 0.55
CA LEU A 214 -48.07 28.53 1.78
C LEU A 214 -47.95 29.92 2.40
N ALA A 215 -47.90 30.98 1.58
CA ALA A 215 -47.88 32.36 2.08
C ALA A 215 -49.19 32.80 2.74
N ASN A 216 -50.32 32.15 2.42
CA ASN A 216 -51.63 32.47 2.97
C ASN A 216 -51.99 31.68 4.25
N GLN A 217 -51.37 30.52 4.48
CA GLN A 217 -51.62 29.70 5.68
C GLN A 217 -50.94 30.27 6.94
N ASN A 218 -49.83 30.99 6.80
CA ASN A 218 -49.07 31.56 7.93
C ASN A 218 -49.67 32.84 8.55
N ARG A 219 -50.88 33.27 8.15
CA ARG A 219 -51.55 34.48 8.73
C ARG A 219 -52.63 34.17 9.76
N LYS A 220 -52.87 32.91 10.13
CA LYS A 220 -53.87 32.55 11.16
C LYS A 220 -53.34 31.51 12.15
N ALA A 221 -52.47 31.92 13.05
CA ALA A 221 -52.28 31.24 14.34
C ALA A 221 -51.52 32.17 15.31
N SER A 222 -52.24 33.04 16.00
CA SER A 222 -51.76 33.67 17.22
C SER A 222 -52.98 33.87 18.10
N MET A 223 -53.15 33.00 19.10
CA MET A 223 -53.86 33.26 20.36
C MET A 223 -53.88 31.98 21.23
N GLU A 224 -53.76 32.23 22.54
CA GLU A 224 -54.10 31.38 23.69
C GLU A 224 -53.02 30.51 24.36
N THR A 225 -52.39 31.15 25.35
CA THR A 225 -52.19 30.75 26.76
C THR A 225 -52.86 29.46 27.24
N GLY A 226 -52.07 28.62 27.91
CA GLY A 226 -52.54 27.57 28.82
C GLY A 226 -51.39 26.96 29.60
N ALA A 227 -51.12 27.49 30.79
CA ALA A 227 -50.24 26.88 31.77
C ALA A 227 -51.00 25.78 32.55
N SER A 228 -50.37 24.63 32.78
CA SER A 228 -50.38 23.94 34.09
C SER A 228 -49.35 22.82 34.15
N THR A 229 -48.65 22.83 35.28
CA THR A 229 -47.55 22.03 35.82
C THR A 229 -47.78 20.52 35.96
N SER A 230 -46.70 19.75 35.78
CA SER A 230 -46.27 18.72 36.75
C SER A 230 -44.78 18.43 36.62
N THR A 231 -44.05 18.70 37.70
CA THR A 231 -42.87 18.01 38.25
C THR A 231 -42.08 17.06 37.33
N ASP A 232 -40.85 17.43 36.94
CA ASP A 232 -39.62 16.75 37.42
C ASP A 232 -38.36 17.54 36.97
N MET A 233 -37.30 17.49 37.77
CA MET A 233 -36.04 18.18 37.50
C MET A 233 -35.27 17.51 36.34
N ALA A 234 -35.30 18.12 35.15
CA ALA A 234 -34.42 17.77 34.03
C ALA A 234 -33.50 18.95 33.72
N ALA A 235 -32.20 18.80 34.01
CA ALA A 235 -31.17 19.72 33.59
C ALA A 235 -31.11 19.79 32.05
N THR A 236 -30.98 20.99 31.53
CA THR A 236 -30.89 21.34 30.10
C THR A 236 -29.67 20.73 29.42
N ASN A 237 -29.83 19.59 28.72
CA ASN A 237 -28.79 19.04 27.84
C ASN A 237 -28.77 19.77 26.47
N ALA A 238 -28.20 20.97 26.44
CA ALA A 238 -27.80 21.63 25.21
C ALA A 238 -26.51 20.97 24.66
N PHE A 239 -26.47 20.69 23.35
CA PHE A 239 -25.31 20.08 22.69
C PHE A 239 -24.07 20.96 22.84
N ASN A 240 -22.98 20.43 23.41
CA ASN A 240 -21.74 21.17 23.60
C ASN A 240 -20.51 20.26 23.56
N VAL A 241 -19.40 20.75 23.00
CA VAL A 241 -18.09 20.08 23.02
C VAL A 241 -17.35 20.54 24.28
N ILE A 242 -16.88 19.59 25.09
CA ILE A 242 -16.24 19.85 26.39
C ILE A 242 -14.72 19.71 26.29
N GLU A 243 -14.20 18.76 25.51
CA GLU A 243 -12.77 18.57 25.32
C GLU A 243 -12.41 18.16 23.88
N PRO A 244 -11.27 18.63 23.33
CA PRO A 244 -10.42 19.70 23.88
C PRO A 244 -11.13 21.07 23.83
N GLN A 245 -10.74 21.98 24.72
CA GLN A 245 -11.22 23.37 24.70
C GLN A 245 -10.77 24.05 23.39
N ALA A 246 -11.60 24.94 22.82
CA ALA A 246 -11.26 25.66 21.59
C ALA A 246 -9.90 26.37 21.72
N ASP A 247 -9.12 26.36 20.63
CA ASP A 247 -7.80 27.01 20.52
C ASP A 247 -6.69 26.36 21.38
N THR A 248 -6.87 25.12 21.83
CA THR A 248 -5.84 24.38 22.59
C THR A 248 -4.87 23.63 21.67
N ALA A 249 -3.58 23.65 22.00
CA ALA A 249 -2.56 22.84 21.33
C ALA A 249 -2.66 21.37 21.76
N VAL A 250 -2.88 20.47 20.81
CA VAL A 250 -2.96 19.02 21.05
C VAL A 250 -1.70 18.37 20.48
N PRO A 251 -1.08 17.38 21.16
CA PRO A 251 0.06 16.66 20.59
C PRO A 251 -0.32 15.98 19.27
N ALA A 252 0.64 15.81 18.36
CA ALA A 252 0.45 15.10 17.08
C ALA A 252 0.33 13.57 17.28
N ALA A 253 -0.64 13.18 18.09
CA ALA A 253 -0.99 11.83 18.46
C ALA A 253 -2.53 11.70 18.47
N SER A 254 -3.06 10.48 18.51
CA SER A 254 -4.49 10.28 18.64
C SER A 254 -5.01 10.91 19.93
N PHE A 255 -6.19 11.51 19.87
CA PHE A 255 -6.81 12.15 21.03
C PHE A 255 -8.32 11.89 21.03
N SER A 256 -8.92 11.90 22.22
CA SER A 256 -10.37 11.76 22.36
C SER A 256 -11.04 13.12 22.42
N MET A 257 -12.04 13.34 21.56
CA MET A 257 -12.95 14.49 21.62
C MET A 257 -14.19 14.11 22.42
N ARG A 258 -14.60 14.97 23.37
CA ARG A 258 -15.70 14.70 24.30
C ARG A 258 -16.71 15.84 24.32
N GLY A 259 -17.97 15.51 24.57
CA GLY A 259 -19.01 16.51 24.76
C GLY A 259 -20.28 15.95 25.38
N VAL A 260 -21.28 16.82 25.47
CA VAL A 260 -22.66 16.50 25.89
C VAL A 260 -23.62 16.64 24.73
N GLY A 261 -24.64 15.79 24.69
CA GLY A 261 -25.67 15.78 23.66
C GLY A 261 -26.96 15.10 24.13
N LYS A 262 -27.93 15.01 23.23
CA LYS A 262 -29.17 14.26 23.51
C LYS A 262 -28.88 12.76 23.40
N ALA A 263 -29.20 12.01 24.46
CA ALA A 263 -29.01 10.56 24.54
C ALA A 263 -29.60 9.85 23.32
N GLY A 264 -28.83 8.92 22.74
CA GLY A 264 -29.24 8.12 21.58
C GLY A 264 -29.07 8.83 20.22
N GLN A 265 -28.55 10.06 20.17
CA GLN A 265 -28.17 10.69 18.91
C GLN A 265 -26.76 10.29 18.47
N THR A 266 -26.53 10.35 17.17
CA THR A 266 -25.19 10.17 16.57
C THR A 266 -24.54 11.54 16.40
N VAL A 267 -23.28 11.63 16.80
CA VAL A 267 -22.38 12.77 16.59
C VAL A 267 -21.49 12.43 15.40
N SER A 268 -21.49 13.28 14.37
CA SER A 268 -20.60 13.19 13.20
C SER A 268 -19.55 14.29 13.30
N ILE A 269 -18.28 13.89 13.26
CA ILE A 269 -17.12 14.78 13.31
C ILE A 269 -16.52 14.81 11.91
N LYS A 270 -16.40 16.01 11.35
CA LYS A 270 -15.87 16.26 10.01
C LYS A 270 -14.67 17.16 10.05
N GLU A 271 -13.75 16.95 9.11
CA GLU A 271 -12.60 17.81 8.86
C GLU A 271 -12.58 18.18 7.38
N ALA A 272 -12.53 19.49 7.08
CA ALA A 272 -12.64 20.02 5.71
C ALA A 272 -13.83 19.47 4.89
N GLY A 273 -14.92 19.07 5.56
CA GLY A 273 -16.14 18.52 4.96
C GLY A 273 -16.16 16.99 4.79
N SER A 274 -15.07 16.27 5.08
CA SER A 274 -15.05 14.80 5.15
C SER A 274 -15.31 14.31 6.57
N GLU A 275 -16.16 13.30 6.71
CA GLU A 275 -16.42 12.65 7.99
C GLU A 275 -15.23 11.79 8.41
N ILE A 276 -14.65 12.11 9.57
CA ILE A 276 -13.45 11.46 10.10
C ILE A 276 -13.74 10.53 11.28
N SER A 277 -14.84 10.76 12.00
CA SER A 277 -15.24 9.93 13.13
C SER A 277 -16.73 10.10 13.43
N THR A 278 -17.35 9.07 14.00
CA THR A 278 -18.72 9.10 14.51
C THR A 278 -18.80 8.49 15.90
N ALA A 279 -19.64 9.06 16.76
CA ALA A 279 -19.86 8.55 18.12
C ALA A 279 -21.34 8.61 18.48
N SER A 280 -21.83 7.67 19.28
CA SER A 280 -23.18 7.73 19.83
C SER A 280 -23.17 8.41 21.20
N VAL A 281 -24.18 9.25 21.46
CA VAL A 281 -24.38 9.85 22.79
C VAL A 281 -24.97 8.80 23.72
N GLY A 282 -24.28 8.51 24.82
CA GLY A 282 -24.71 7.59 25.86
C GLY A 282 -26.00 8.03 26.54
N GLN A 283 -26.62 7.12 27.30
CA GLN A 283 -27.84 7.43 28.08
C GLN A 283 -27.60 8.46 29.18
N ASP A 284 -26.35 8.65 29.58
CA ASP A 284 -25.85 9.68 30.48
C ASP A 284 -25.73 11.07 29.82
N GLY A 285 -25.96 11.17 28.51
CA GLY A 285 -25.88 12.42 27.75
C GLY A 285 -24.46 12.80 27.32
N ASN A 286 -23.45 11.98 27.62
CA ASN A 286 -22.07 12.21 27.20
C ASN A 286 -21.74 11.43 25.92
N TRP A 287 -20.80 11.97 25.13
CA TRP A 287 -20.19 11.28 24.00
C TRP A 287 -18.68 11.43 24.04
N SER A 288 -17.97 10.43 23.50
CA SER A 288 -16.53 10.42 23.32
C SER A 288 -16.20 9.80 21.97
N ALA A 289 -15.38 10.46 21.17
CA ALA A 289 -14.92 9.99 19.87
C ALA A 289 -13.40 10.01 19.84
N GLU A 290 -12.78 8.94 19.37
CA GLU A 290 -11.33 8.93 19.12
C GLU A 290 -11.05 9.52 17.73
N ILE A 291 -10.12 10.47 17.70
CA ILE A 291 -9.62 11.11 16.48
C ILE A 291 -8.20 10.59 16.25
N ALA A 292 -7.95 10.08 15.04
CA ALA A 292 -6.62 9.65 14.62
C ALA A 292 -5.64 10.85 14.63
N ALA A 293 -4.34 10.59 14.79
CA ALA A 293 -3.33 11.64 14.91
C ALA A 293 -3.40 12.64 13.74
N PRO A 294 -3.74 13.92 13.98
CA PRO A 294 -3.80 14.92 12.92
C PRO A 294 -2.39 15.22 12.40
N THR A 295 -2.30 15.66 11.14
CA THR A 295 -1.02 16.18 10.61
C THR A 295 -0.59 17.41 11.42
N SER A 296 0.70 17.76 11.41
CA SER A 296 1.15 18.97 12.11
C SER A 296 0.60 20.21 11.41
N GLY A 297 -0.15 21.07 12.10
CA GLY A 297 -0.78 22.25 11.51
C GLY A 297 -2.03 22.72 12.25
N GLU A 298 -2.73 23.71 11.69
CA GLU A 298 -4.04 24.16 12.20
C GLU A 298 -5.15 23.27 11.61
N HIS A 299 -6.04 22.78 12.46
CA HIS A 299 -7.15 21.91 12.06
C HIS A 299 -8.48 22.49 12.55
N THR A 300 -9.47 22.56 11.65
CA THR A 300 -10.84 22.95 11.98
C THR A 300 -11.76 21.75 11.84
N TYR A 301 -12.37 21.35 12.95
CA TYR A 301 -13.34 20.27 13.03
C TYR A 301 -14.75 20.83 13.10
N GLU A 302 -15.66 20.22 12.34
CA GLU A 302 -17.10 20.46 12.43
C GLU A 302 -17.76 19.26 13.10
N VAL A 303 -18.35 19.48 14.27
CA VAL A 303 -19.06 18.46 15.05
C VAL A 303 -20.55 18.72 14.91
N SER A 304 -21.29 17.73 14.42
CA SER A 304 -22.73 17.82 14.20
C SER A 304 -23.49 16.71 14.89
N SER A 305 -24.63 17.03 15.50
CA SER A 305 -25.58 16.04 16.04
C SER A 305 -27.01 16.48 15.73
N GLY A 306 -27.65 15.79 14.79
CA GLY A 306 -28.97 16.17 14.30
C GLY A 306 -28.96 17.53 13.59
N SER A 307 -29.66 18.53 14.16
CA SER A 307 -29.71 19.91 13.66
C SER A 307 -28.67 20.83 14.30
N ASP A 308 -27.96 20.36 15.33
CA ASP A 308 -27.03 21.16 16.12
C ASP A 308 -25.61 20.99 15.55
N THR A 309 -24.92 22.09 15.27
CA THR A 309 -23.55 22.11 14.74
C THR A 309 -22.64 22.98 15.59
N ALA A 310 -21.41 22.52 15.83
CA ALA A 310 -20.35 23.23 16.53
C ALA A 310 -19.06 23.15 15.73
N GLN A 311 -18.28 24.24 15.70
CA GLN A 311 -16.96 24.27 15.05
C GLN A 311 -15.87 24.39 16.12
N LEU A 312 -14.84 23.55 16.02
CA LEU A 312 -13.70 23.52 16.92
C LEU A 312 -12.41 23.71 16.14
N ARG A 313 -11.62 24.73 16.50
CA ARG A 313 -10.26 24.92 15.97
C ARG A 313 -9.24 24.40 16.98
N ILE A 314 -8.28 23.61 16.51
CA ILE A 314 -7.12 23.17 17.29
C ILE A 314 -5.84 23.34 16.48
N THR A 315 -4.70 23.46 17.16
CA THR A 315 -3.38 23.44 16.52
C THR A 315 -2.63 22.17 16.93
N ALA A 316 -2.31 21.33 15.96
CA ALA A 316 -1.54 20.09 16.16
C ALA A 316 -0.04 20.35 15.94
N GLY A 317 0.80 20.01 16.93
CA GLY A 317 2.27 20.01 16.78
C GLY A 317 3.04 21.22 17.31
N ALA A 318 2.47 22.05 18.19
CA ALA A 318 3.23 23.11 18.86
C ALA A 318 4.04 22.59 20.07
N GLY A 319 5.35 22.38 19.86
CA GLY A 319 6.38 22.53 20.90
C GLY A 319 7.23 21.29 21.20
N ASN A 320 8.52 21.35 20.87
CA ASN A 320 9.57 20.69 21.63
C ASN A 320 10.49 21.79 22.22
N GLY A 321 10.59 21.91 23.55
CA GLY A 321 11.58 22.79 24.20
C GLY A 321 11.25 23.38 25.59
N SER A 322 11.54 22.61 26.65
CA SER A 322 12.14 23.01 27.94
C SER A 322 11.32 23.59 29.13
N ALA A 323 11.40 22.79 30.22
CA ALA A 323 11.47 23.09 31.67
C ALA A 323 10.25 23.60 32.45
N ALA A 324 9.69 22.68 33.26
CA ALA A 324 9.40 22.94 34.67
C ALA A 324 9.46 21.62 35.48
N GLU A 325 10.53 21.45 36.26
CA GLU A 325 10.46 20.63 37.48
C GLU A 325 9.42 21.25 38.41
N SER A 326 8.46 20.47 38.88
CA SER A 326 7.89 20.67 40.22
C SER A 326 7.40 19.33 40.76
N SER A 327 8.22 18.81 41.66
CA SER A 327 7.80 18.02 42.82
C SER A 327 6.50 18.57 43.42
N ALA A 328 5.53 17.69 43.67
CA ALA A 328 4.58 17.81 44.78
C ALA A 328 4.01 16.42 45.11
N ALA A 329 4.41 15.92 46.27
CA ALA A 329 3.85 14.76 46.92
C ALA A 329 2.44 15.03 47.49
N ALA A 330 1.57 14.01 47.43
CA ALA A 330 0.52 13.69 48.40
C ALA A 330 -0.02 12.29 48.02
N THR A 331 0.39 11.19 48.66
CA THR A 331 -0.09 10.65 49.95
C THR A 331 -1.58 10.30 49.96
N SER A 332 -1.90 9.00 49.92
CA SER A 332 -2.73 8.23 50.89
C SER A 332 -3.15 6.91 50.22
N ALA A 333 -2.59 5.76 50.64
CA ALA A 333 -3.05 4.90 51.76
C ALA A 333 -4.03 3.82 51.22
N THR A 334 -3.68 2.53 51.24
CA THR A 334 -4.02 1.52 52.28
C THR A 334 -4.20 0.21 51.48
N THR A 335 -3.71 -1.00 51.79
CA THR A 335 -3.41 -1.66 53.06
C THR A 335 -2.37 -2.75 52.80
N ASP A 336 -1.40 -2.85 53.68
CA ASP A 336 -0.49 -3.97 53.85
C ASP A 336 -1.18 -5.05 54.71
N GLN A 337 -0.97 -6.33 54.40
CA GLN A 337 -1.00 -7.42 55.37
C GLN A 337 -0.04 -8.53 54.91
N PRO A 338 0.60 -9.23 55.87
CA PRO A 338 2.06 -9.32 55.91
C PRO A 338 2.57 -10.71 55.51
N GLN A 339 3.79 -10.75 54.98
CA GLN A 339 4.60 -11.96 54.99
C GLN A 339 5.16 -12.25 56.39
N THR A 340 4.98 -13.48 56.85
CA THR A 340 5.83 -14.21 57.80
C THR A 340 6.24 -15.49 57.09
N GLY A 341 7.48 -15.98 57.02
CA GLY A 341 8.76 -15.57 57.55
C GLY A 341 9.76 -16.68 57.18
N THR A 342 10.99 -16.26 56.85
CA THR A 342 12.28 -16.94 57.04
C THR A 342 12.54 -18.38 56.58
N ALA A 343 13.52 -18.50 55.67
CA ALA A 343 14.74 -19.35 55.75
C ALA A 343 14.53 -20.89 55.71
N GLN A 344 15.40 -21.77 55.21
CA GLN A 344 16.82 -21.73 54.86
C GLN A 344 17.13 -23.04 54.08
N THR A 345 18.04 -22.96 53.09
CA THR A 345 19.12 -23.91 52.70
C THR A 345 18.98 -25.40 53.06
N ASP A 346 19.14 -26.35 52.12
CA ASP A 346 20.45 -26.90 51.72
C ASP A 346 20.33 -28.04 50.68
N THR A 347 21.51 -28.30 50.11
CA THR A 347 21.94 -29.04 48.94
C THR A 347 21.97 -30.57 49.13
N ALA A 348 21.88 -31.29 48.01
CA ALA A 348 22.68 -32.47 47.63
C ALA A 348 21.94 -33.79 47.30
N ALA A 349 21.99 -34.10 46.00
CA ALA A 349 22.36 -35.38 45.36
C ALA A 349 22.14 -36.72 46.09
N SER A 350 21.44 -37.66 45.43
CA SER A 350 22.06 -38.81 44.74
C SER A 350 21.03 -39.81 44.20
N ALA A 351 21.45 -40.53 43.16
CA ALA A 351 20.68 -41.43 42.31
C ALA A 351 20.29 -42.78 42.94
N SER A 352 19.26 -43.43 42.36
CA SER A 352 19.31 -44.80 41.77
C SER A 352 18.02 -45.62 41.95
N THR A 353 17.55 -46.24 40.84
CA THR A 353 16.84 -47.55 40.66
C THR A 353 15.61 -47.87 41.53
N ASP A 354 14.41 -48.16 41.02
CA ASP A 354 14.01 -49.30 40.15
C ASP A 354 12.54 -49.08 39.65
N PRO A 355 12.02 -49.85 38.67
CA PRO A 355 10.85 -49.52 37.86
C PRO A 355 9.53 -50.16 38.38
N ASN A 356 8.42 -49.64 37.83
CA ASN A 356 7.17 -50.33 37.46
C ASN A 356 5.87 -49.73 38.06
N ALA A 357 5.03 -49.24 37.13
CA ALA A 357 3.57 -49.13 37.14
C ALA A 357 2.84 -48.36 38.26
N ALA A 358 2.23 -47.22 37.91
CA ALA A 358 0.81 -47.14 37.48
C ALA A 358 0.29 -45.68 37.48
N THR A 359 -0.13 -45.23 36.29
CA THR A 359 -1.26 -44.32 35.98
C THR A 359 -1.76 -43.35 37.05
N ASP A 360 -1.52 -42.05 36.86
CA ASP A 360 -2.64 -41.10 36.67
C ASP A 360 -2.19 -39.91 35.81
N THR A 361 -2.78 -39.81 34.62
CA THR A 361 -2.46 -38.81 33.60
C THR A 361 -3.38 -37.61 33.80
N ALA A 362 -2.97 -36.66 34.64
CA ALA A 362 -3.53 -35.32 34.67
C ALA A 362 -2.54 -34.35 34.00
N THR A 363 -2.52 -34.37 32.67
CA THR A 363 -1.83 -33.36 31.86
C THR A 363 -2.62 -32.04 31.98
N SER A 364 -2.31 -31.23 33.00
CA SER A 364 -2.54 -29.79 32.90
C SER A 364 -1.55 -29.26 31.87
N THR A 365 -1.95 -29.28 30.60
CA THR A 365 -1.35 -28.45 29.56
C THR A 365 -1.61 -27.00 29.93
N THR A 366 -0.64 -26.38 30.58
CA THR A 366 -0.49 -24.92 30.54
C THR A 366 -0.38 -24.55 29.06
N PRO A 367 -1.31 -23.75 28.50
CA PRO A 367 -1.12 -23.20 27.16
C PRO A 367 0.20 -22.42 27.17
N PRO A 368 1.08 -22.55 26.16
CA PRO A 368 2.18 -21.61 26.03
C PRO A 368 1.54 -20.22 25.92
N ALA A 369 1.83 -19.36 26.88
CA ALA A 369 1.52 -17.95 26.81
C ALA A 369 2.31 -17.36 25.65
N ASN A 370 1.75 -17.45 24.44
CA ASN A 370 2.19 -16.70 23.29
C ASN A 370 1.60 -15.29 23.41
N ASP A 371 2.03 -14.58 24.45
CA ASP A 371 1.80 -13.14 24.55
C ASP A 371 2.90 -12.43 23.74
N ALA A 372 2.97 -12.79 22.46
CA ALA A 372 3.64 -11.95 21.48
C ALA A 372 2.69 -10.78 21.26
N ALA A 373 3.01 -9.63 21.85
CA ALA A 373 2.29 -8.39 21.61
C ALA A 373 1.93 -8.29 20.13
N ALA A 374 0.62 -8.25 19.85
CA ALA A 374 0.11 -8.46 18.51
C ALA A 374 0.58 -7.30 17.62
N THR A 375 1.66 -7.52 16.88
CA THR A 375 2.21 -6.54 15.96
C THR A 375 1.30 -6.45 14.73
N PRO A 376 0.94 -5.23 14.27
CA PRO A 376 0.13 -5.09 13.08
C PRO A 376 0.85 -5.71 11.87
N PRO A 377 0.10 -6.26 10.89
CA PRO A 377 0.72 -6.74 9.66
C PRO A 377 1.32 -5.55 8.90
N THR A 378 2.35 -5.79 8.11
CA THR A 378 2.86 -4.79 7.16
C THR A 378 2.39 -5.12 5.75
N ILE A 379 2.40 -4.11 4.86
CA ILE A 379 2.12 -4.29 3.44
C ILE A 379 3.29 -3.73 2.64
N ASN A 380 3.83 -4.56 1.76
CA ASN A 380 4.83 -4.24 0.76
C ASN A 380 4.17 -4.30 -0.62
N ALA A 381 3.67 -3.14 -1.05
CA ALA A 381 3.11 -2.96 -2.38
C ALA A 381 4.21 -2.91 -3.46
N PRO A 382 3.91 -3.33 -4.70
CA PRO A 382 4.81 -3.13 -5.83
C PRO A 382 5.04 -1.63 -6.06
N SER A 383 6.29 -1.24 -6.34
CA SER A 383 6.65 0.15 -6.59
C SER A 383 6.30 0.58 -8.01
N GLY A 384 5.76 1.79 -8.14
CA GLY A 384 5.38 2.39 -9.42
C GLY A 384 4.04 1.88 -9.96
N LYS A 385 3.81 2.10 -11.26
CA LYS A 385 2.56 1.72 -11.93
C LYS A 385 2.63 0.25 -12.35
N VAL A 386 1.76 -0.59 -11.77
CA VAL A 386 1.63 -2.01 -12.13
C VAL A 386 0.57 -2.23 -13.21
N ALA A 387 0.69 -3.24 -14.06
CA ALA A 387 -0.34 -3.56 -15.06
C ALA A 387 -0.81 -5.00 -14.89
N GLY A 388 -2.14 -5.21 -14.88
CA GLY A 388 -2.71 -6.54 -14.71
C GLY A 388 -2.59 -7.09 -13.29
N ALA A 389 -2.52 -8.41 -13.16
CA ALA A 389 -2.37 -9.08 -11.87
C ALA A 389 -0.97 -8.88 -11.30
N PHE A 390 -0.87 -8.77 -9.97
CA PHE A 390 0.40 -8.61 -9.26
C PHE A 390 0.32 -9.26 -7.88
N ASP A 391 1.47 -9.46 -7.24
CA ASP A 391 1.51 -9.98 -5.88
C ASP A 391 1.61 -8.84 -4.87
N LEU A 392 0.72 -8.86 -3.88
CA LEU A 392 0.82 -8.05 -2.68
C LEU A 392 1.55 -8.89 -1.62
N THR A 393 2.60 -8.33 -1.03
CA THR A 393 3.39 -9.03 -0.02
C THR A 393 3.36 -8.26 1.29
N GLY A 394 3.82 -8.87 2.37
CA GLY A 394 3.97 -8.19 3.65
C GLY A 394 4.53 -9.09 4.72
N SER A 395 4.61 -8.57 5.94
CA SER A 395 4.98 -9.34 7.12
C SER A 395 3.84 -9.41 8.14
N GLY A 396 3.92 -10.41 9.03
CA GLY A 396 2.98 -10.58 10.13
C GLY A 396 3.48 -11.65 11.10
N VAL A 397 2.65 -11.99 12.08
CA VAL A 397 2.95 -13.08 13.02
C VAL A 397 2.74 -14.42 12.32
N ALA A 398 3.77 -15.27 12.33
CA ALA A 398 3.74 -16.59 11.70
C ALA A 398 2.52 -17.42 12.15
N GLY A 399 1.84 -18.04 11.19
CA GLY A 399 0.64 -18.84 11.41
C GLY A 399 -0.67 -18.04 11.51
N GLN A 400 -0.63 -16.71 11.59
CA GLN A 400 -1.86 -15.90 11.51
C GLN A 400 -2.40 -15.82 10.08
N THR A 401 -3.70 -15.55 9.96
CA THR A 401 -4.35 -15.23 8.69
C THR A 401 -4.51 -13.72 8.56
N VAL A 402 -4.09 -13.17 7.43
CA VAL A 402 -4.34 -11.78 7.04
C VAL A 402 -5.50 -11.72 6.04
N THR A 403 -6.43 -10.80 6.24
CA THR A 403 -7.51 -10.51 5.28
C THR A 403 -7.14 -9.27 4.48
N VAL A 404 -7.35 -9.30 3.17
CA VAL A 404 -6.96 -8.20 2.28
C VAL A 404 -8.20 -7.61 1.60
N LEU A 405 -8.28 -6.28 1.60
CA LEU A 405 -9.33 -5.52 0.94
C LEU A 405 -8.72 -4.58 -0.10
N GLU A 406 -9.42 -4.39 -1.22
CA GLU A 406 -9.16 -3.36 -2.23
C GLU A 406 -10.37 -2.44 -2.31
N ASP A 407 -10.17 -1.14 -2.04
CA ASP A 407 -11.23 -0.12 -2.03
C ASP A 407 -12.45 -0.53 -1.18
N GLY A 408 -12.18 -1.25 -0.09
CA GLY A 408 -13.22 -1.79 0.81
C GLY A 408 -13.87 -3.08 0.35
N ALA A 409 -13.52 -3.63 -0.82
CA ALA A 409 -13.95 -4.94 -1.27
C ALA A 409 -12.94 -6.03 -0.87
N ASN A 410 -13.41 -7.11 -0.22
CA ASN A 410 -12.57 -8.24 0.15
C ASN A 410 -12.02 -8.94 -1.11
N ILE A 411 -10.71 -9.20 -1.16
CA ILE A 411 -10.06 -9.84 -2.31
C ILE A 411 -9.51 -11.23 -1.98
N GLY A 412 -9.59 -11.65 -0.72
CA GLY A 412 -9.10 -12.91 -0.21
C GLY A 412 -8.38 -12.79 1.13
N ALA A 413 -7.80 -13.90 1.55
CA ALA A 413 -6.98 -14.01 2.75
C ALA A 413 -5.70 -14.79 2.44
N ALA A 414 -4.64 -14.51 3.18
CA ALA A 414 -3.37 -15.21 3.09
C ALA A 414 -2.90 -15.64 4.49
N THR A 415 -2.22 -16.78 4.57
CA THR A 415 -1.59 -17.24 5.82
C THR A 415 -0.17 -16.73 5.88
N VAL A 416 0.24 -16.18 7.02
CA VAL A 416 1.62 -15.77 7.27
C VAL A 416 2.48 -17.02 7.46
N GLY A 417 3.51 -17.16 6.64
CA GLY A 417 4.48 -18.24 6.68
C GLY A 417 5.30 -18.25 7.97
N SER A 418 6.03 -19.35 8.19
CA SER A 418 6.93 -19.50 9.34
C SER A 418 8.07 -18.48 9.38
N ASP A 419 8.39 -17.89 8.24
CA ASP A 419 9.37 -16.81 8.07
C ASP A 419 8.79 -15.41 8.39
N GLY A 420 7.53 -15.34 8.79
CA GLY A 420 6.84 -14.09 9.11
C GLY A 420 6.37 -13.31 7.88
N THR A 421 6.39 -13.91 6.68
CA THR A 421 5.95 -13.23 5.45
C THR A 421 4.65 -13.80 4.91
N TRP A 422 3.90 -13.00 4.17
CA TRP A 422 2.70 -13.43 3.45
C TRP A 422 2.69 -12.86 2.03
N THR A 423 2.03 -13.57 1.12
CA THR A 423 1.84 -13.16 -0.28
C THR A 423 0.41 -13.46 -0.70
N LEU A 424 -0.22 -12.50 -1.38
CA LEU A 424 -1.53 -12.65 -2.00
C LEU A 424 -1.48 -12.15 -3.45
N ASN A 425 -1.92 -13.00 -4.39
CA ASN A 425 -2.07 -12.58 -5.78
C ASN A 425 -3.34 -11.74 -5.96
N VAL A 426 -3.18 -10.53 -6.47
CA VAL A 426 -4.23 -9.54 -6.74
C VAL A 426 -4.66 -9.69 -8.21
N PRO A 427 -5.86 -10.23 -8.51
CA PRO A 427 -6.21 -10.62 -9.87
C PRO A 427 -6.74 -9.43 -10.69
N SER A 428 -5.90 -8.90 -11.58
CA SER A 428 -6.22 -7.89 -12.61
C SER A 428 -7.22 -6.81 -12.17
N PRO A 429 -6.84 -5.95 -11.21
CA PRO A 429 -7.64 -4.79 -10.83
C PRO A 429 -7.94 -3.88 -12.01
N ALA A 430 -8.95 -3.02 -11.84
CA ALA A 430 -9.23 -1.96 -12.81
C ALA A 430 -8.03 -1.01 -12.92
N ALA A 431 -7.96 -0.25 -14.01
CA ALA A 431 -6.95 0.81 -14.11
C ALA A 431 -7.36 1.99 -13.23
N GLY A 432 -6.44 2.51 -12.43
CA GLY A 432 -6.74 3.58 -11.47
C GLY A 432 -5.85 3.50 -10.25
N GLU A 433 -6.09 4.41 -9.30
CA GLU A 433 -5.54 4.30 -7.96
C GLU A 433 -6.46 3.42 -7.12
N HIS A 434 -5.87 2.51 -6.36
CA HIS A 434 -6.57 1.55 -5.54
C HIS A 434 -5.95 1.54 -4.15
N LYS A 435 -6.79 1.54 -3.12
CA LYS A 435 -6.38 1.45 -1.71
C LYS A 435 -6.44 0.01 -1.24
N TYR A 436 -5.31 -0.52 -0.80
CA TYR A 436 -5.19 -1.85 -0.21
C TYR A 436 -5.12 -1.76 1.30
N GLN A 437 -5.94 -2.55 1.97
CA GLN A 437 -5.98 -2.67 3.42
C GLN A 437 -5.75 -4.12 3.81
N VAL A 438 -4.92 -4.34 4.81
CA VAL A 438 -4.65 -5.67 5.35
C VAL A 438 -4.93 -5.66 6.84
N SER A 439 -5.73 -6.62 7.28
CA SER A 439 -6.16 -6.75 8.67
C SER A 439 -5.79 -8.13 9.21
N SER A 440 -5.26 -8.17 10.43
CA SER A 440 -5.08 -9.39 11.23
C SER A 440 -5.51 -9.13 12.67
N GLU A 441 -5.34 -10.12 13.54
CA GLU A 441 -5.60 -9.98 14.98
C GLU A 441 -4.72 -8.88 15.64
N GLY A 442 -3.52 -8.63 15.08
CA GLY A 442 -2.59 -7.63 15.59
C GLY A 442 -2.82 -6.19 15.11
N GLY A 443 -3.82 -5.96 14.26
CA GLY A 443 -4.15 -4.63 13.76
C GLY A 443 -4.27 -4.58 12.25
N GLN A 444 -4.10 -3.38 11.69
CA GLN A 444 -4.27 -3.13 10.26
C GLN A 444 -3.15 -2.30 9.66
N ALA A 445 -2.91 -2.49 8.37
CA ALA A 445 -2.06 -1.64 7.55
C ALA A 445 -2.79 -1.23 6.27
N THR A 446 -2.33 -0.15 5.64
CA THR A 446 -2.91 0.40 4.41
C THR A 446 -1.82 0.89 3.48
N THR A 447 -2.02 0.73 2.17
CA THR A 447 -1.15 1.28 1.13
C THR A 447 -1.97 1.59 -0.12
N ASP A 448 -1.51 2.54 -0.92
CA ASP A 448 -2.11 2.84 -2.22
C ASP A 448 -1.25 2.23 -3.33
N VAL A 449 -1.89 1.75 -4.40
CA VAL A 449 -1.21 1.22 -5.60
C VAL A 449 -1.89 1.79 -6.84
N THR A 450 -1.08 2.28 -7.78
CA THR A 450 -1.57 2.77 -9.07
C THR A 450 -1.50 1.67 -10.12
N VAL A 451 -2.65 1.27 -10.64
CA VAL A 451 -2.79 0.28 -11.70
C VAL A 451 -2.86 0.96 -13.06
N GLY A 452 -2.01 0.51 -13.98
CA GLY A 452 -1.95 0.82 -15.40
C GLY A 452 -3.10 0.22 -16.18
N ALA A 453 -3.48 0.89 -17.27
CA ALA A 453 -4.32 0.24 -18.26
C ALA A 453 -3.59 -1.02 -18.76
N ALA A 454 -4.31 -2.13 -18.84
CA ALA A 454 -3.77 -3.35 -19.40
C ALA A 454 -3.34 -3.09 -20.85
N THR A 455 -2.04 -3.13 -21.11
CA THR A 455 -1.46 -2.99 -22.46
C THR A 455 -1.24 -4.38 -23.04
N GLY A 456 -1.94 -4.72 -24.11
CA GLY A 456 -1.81 -6.01 -24.77
C GLY A 456 -3.08 -6.41 -25.52
N ASP A 457 -3.01 -7.53 -26.24
CA ASP A 457 -4.15 -8.10 -26.95
C ASP A 457 -4.69 -9.31 -26.18
N ALA A 458 -5.94 -9.22 -25.72
CA ALA A 458 -6.62 -10.31 -25.04
C ALA A 458 -6.71 -11.58 -25.90
N ALA A 459 -6.73 -11.45 -27.23
CA ALA A 459 -6.74 -12.59 -28.14
C ALA A 459 -5.40 -13.35 -28.17
N ALA A 460 -4.31 -12.71 -27.79
CA ALA A 460 -2.98 -13.33 -27.71
C ALA A 460 -2.74 -14.10 -26.40
N CYS A 461 -3.67 -14.02 -25.44
CA CYS A 461 -3.53 -14.67 -24.14
C CYS A 461 -3.66 -16.19 -24.24
N THR A 462 -2.66 -16.90 -23.74
CA THR A 462 -2.60 -18.38 -23.70
C THR A 462 -2.50 -18.93 -22.27
N GLN A 463 -2.73 -18.10 -21.26
CA GLN A 463 -2.64 -18.49 -19.85
C GLN A 463 -3.74 -19.48 -19.47
N ALA A 464 -3.40 -20.41 -18.57
CA ALA A 464 -4.34 -21.33 -17.97
C ALA A 464 -5.33 -20.57 -17.07
N PHE A 465 -6.54 -21.11 -16.92
CA PHE A 465 -7.53 -20.56 -16.01
C PHE A 465 -7.05 -20.69 -14.56
N THR A 466 -7.04 -19.57 -13.83
CA THR A 466 -6.84 -19.55 -12.38
C THR A 466 -7.96 -18.79 -11.68
N LEU A 467 -8.12 -19.03 -10.39
CA LEU A 467 -9.12 -18.40 -9.53
C LEU A 467 -8.50 -18.03 -8.19
N SER A 468 -8.69 -16.79 -7.75
CA SER A 468 -8.08 -16.21 -6.56
C SER A 468 -8.74 -16.62 -5.23
N LEU A 469 -9.98 -17.13 -5.29
CA LEU A 469 -10.71 -17.63 -4.12
C LEU A 469 -10.97 -19.14 -4.27
N THR A 470 -11.09 -19.82 -3.15
CA THR A 470 -11.32 -21.27 -3.09
C THR A 470 -12.73 -21.62 -2.61
N ASP A 471 -13.14 -22.86 -2.88
CA ASP A 471 -14.42 -23.39 -2.42
C ASP A 471 -14.47 -23.47 -0.88
N GLY A 472 -15.61 -23.09 -0.30
CA GLY A 472 -15.84 -23.02 1.15
C GLY A 472 -15.25 -21.78 1.84
N GLN A 473 -14.49 -20.94 1.13
CA GLN A 473 -13.84 -19.77 1.73
C GLN A 473 -14.86 -18.76 2.26
N SER A 474 -14.53 -18.14 3.40
CA SER A 474 -15.32 -17.05 3.98
C SER A 474 -14.82 -15.70 3.49
N VAL A 475 -15.75 -14.84 3.04
CA VAL A 475 -15.46 -13.48 2.53
C VAL A 475 -16.50 -12.50 3.04
N SER A 476 -16.11 -11.24 3.22
CA SER A 476 -17.04 -10.16 3.56
C SER A 476 -17.60 -9.50 2.30
N SER A 477 -18.87 -9.09 2.32
CA SER A 477 -19.46 -8.31 1.21
C SER A 477 -19.16 -6.81 1.35
N PRO A 478 -18.79 -6.07 0.28
CA PRO A 478 -18.54 -6.55 -1.08
C PRO A 478 -17.20 -7.27 -1.19
N PHE A 479 -17.06 -8.10 -2.22
CA PHE A 479 -15.80 -8.77 -2.52
C PHE A 479 -15.54 -8.82 -4.01
N ARG A 480 -14.31 -9.16 -4.37
CA ARG A 480 -13.93 -9.44 -5.74
C ARG A 480 -13.10 -10.71 -5.80
N PHE A 481 -13.12 -11.33 -6.97
CA PHE A 481 -12.20 -12.41 -7.28
C PHE A 481 -11.89 -12.39 -8.77
N GLY A 482 -10.92 -13.18 -9.17
CA GLY A 482 -10.53 -13.27 -10.56
C GLY A 482 -9.38 -14.23 -10.74
N GLY A 483 -8.66 -14.06 -11.82
CA GLY A 483 -7.43 -14.79 -12.04
C GLY A 483 -6.87 -14.53 -13.43
N GLN A 484 -6.06 -15.46 -13.88
CA GLN A 484 -5.50 -15.49 -15.22
C GLN A 484 -6.36 -16.35 -16.13
N GLY A 485 -6.24 -16.11 -17.42
CA GLY A 485 -7.04 -16.80 -18.40
C GLY A 485 -6.75 -16.41 -19.83
N SER A 486 -7.52 -17.02 -20.72
CA SER A 486 -7.34 -16.92 -22.17
C SER A 486 -8.68 -17.06 -22.90
N GLY A 487 -8.64 -16.82 -24.21
CA GLY A 487 -9.81 -16.99 -25.09
C GLY A 487 -10.82 -15.84 -25.00
N ALA A 488 -12.07 -16.12 -25.34
CA ALA A 488 -13.13 -15.12 -25.51
C ALA A 488 -13.67 -14.51 -24.19
N GLY A 489 -12.97 -14.70 -23.06
CA GLY A 489 -13.46 -14.35 -21.73
C GLY A 489 -14.15 -15.50 -21.01
N TYR A 490 -14.79 -15.16 -19.90
CA TYR A 490 -15.51 -16.07 -19.03
C TYR A 490 -16.92 -15.58 -18.79
N THR A 491 -17.80 -16.48 -18.36
CA THR A 491 -19.11 -16.11 -17.86
C THR A 491 -19.30 -16.68 -16.46
N VAL A 492 -19.63 -15.80 -15.51
CA VAL A 492 -19.91 -16.16 -14.12
C VAL A 492 -21.41 -16.13 -13.90
N ALA A 493 -21.98 -17.27 -13.51
CA ALA A 493 -23.34 -17.36 -13.03
C ALA A 493 -23.33 -17.42 -11.49
N VAL A 494 -24.09 -16.52 -10.86
CA VAL A 494 -24.27 -16.46 -9.41
C VAL A 494 -25.52 -17.25 -9.06
N LYS A 495 -25.41 -18.17 -8.10
CA LYS A 495 -26.50 -19.04 -7.64
C LYS A 495 -26.70 -18.91 -6.13
N ARG A 496 -27.96 -19.02 -5.71
CA ARG A 496 -28.35 -19.20 -4.31
C ARG A 496 -29.18 -20.48 -4.23
N GLY A 497 -28.60 -21.55 -3.70
CA GLY A 497 -29.09 -22.91 -3.92
C GLY A 497 -29.07 -23.27 -5.41
N GLU A 498 -30.15 -23.85 -5.92
CA GLU A 498 -30.25 -24.19 -7.35
C GLU A 498 -30.59 -23.00 -8.26
N ARG A 499 -31.10 -21.90 -7.70
CA ARG A 499 -31.60 -20.76 -8.48
C ARG A 499 -30.45 -19.85 -8.92
N VAL A 500 -30.39 -19.55 -10.23
CA VAL A 500 -29.50 -18.52 -10.79
C VAL A 500 -30.05 -17.13 -10.44
N VAL A 501 -29.24 -16.33 -9.75
CA VAL A 501 -29.53 -14.96 -9.33
C VAL A 501 -29.14 -13.96 -10.41
N GLY A 502 -28.05 -14.24 -11.13
CA GLY A 502 -27.58 -13.40 -12.22
C GLY A 502 -26.43 -14.05 -12.97
N THR A 503 -26.15 -13.53 -14.16
CA THR A 503 -25.06 -13.99 -15.01
C THR A 503 -24.32 -12.79 -15.58
N LYS A 504 -22.99 -12.85 -15.59
CA LYS A 504 -22.14 -11.78 -16.10
C LYS A 504 -21.03 -12.34 -16.99
N ALA A 505 -20.93 -11.80 -18.20
CA ALA A 505 -19.80 -12.03 -19.08
C ALA A 505 -18.62 -11.13 -18.68
N LEU A 506 -17.43 -11.70 -18.64
CA LEU A 506 -16.19 -11.09 -18.19
C LEU A 506 -15.14 -11.21 -19.31
N PRO A 507 -14.71 -10.10 -19.92
CA PRO A 507 -13.61 -10.14 -20.87
C PRO A 507 -12.30 -10.47 -20.14
N VAL A 508 -11.38 -11.15 -20.85
CA VAL A 508 -9.97 -11.17 -20.43
C VAL A 508 -9.33 -9.85 -20.85
N SER A 509 -8.54 -9.23 -19.98
CA SER A 509 -7.78 -8.03 -20.28
C SER A 509 -6.58 -8.32 -21.20
N GLY A 510 -5.97 -7.26 -21.76
CA GLY A 510 -4.72 -7.39 -22.51
C GLY A 510 -3.53 -7.92 -21.69
N SER A 511 -3.67 -7.97 -20.35
CA SER A 511 -2.70 -8.57 -19.43
C SER A 511 -3.06 -10.00 -19.03
N CYS A 512 -3.93 -10.67 -19.81
CA CYS A 512 -4.34 -12.06 -19.62
C CYS A 512 -4.99 -12.39 -18.29
N GLY A 513 -5.62 -11.40 -17.64
CA GLY A 513 -6.40 -11.65 -16.44
C GLY A 513 -7.81 -11.14 -16.54
N TRP A 514 -8.65 -11.60 -15.62
CA TRP A 514 -10.06 -11.31 -15.56
C TRP A 514 -10.44 -11.11 -14.10
N SER A 515 -11.45 -10.29 -13.86
CA SER A 515 -11.90 -9.94 -12.52
C SER A 515 -13.42 -9.86 -12.47
N TYR A 516 -13.99 -10.17 -11.31
CA TYR A 516 -15.41 -10.09 -11.03
C TYR A 516 -15.63 -9.49 -9.65
N SER A 517 -16.43 -8.42 -9.58
CA SER A 517 -16.89 -7.82 -8.34
C SER A 517 -18.28 -8.33 -8.01
N SER A 518 -18.49 -8.70 -6.74
CA SER A 518 -19.77 -9.22 -6.25
C SER A 518 -20.21 -8.55 -4.95
N ASN A 519 -21.51 -8.39 -4.83
CA ASN A 519 -22.19 -7.92 -3.61
C ASN A 519 -23.54 -8.65 -3.46
N PRO A 520 -23.54 -9.97 -3.19
CA PRO A 520 -24.75 -10.80 -3.20
C PRO A 520 -25.57 -10.74 -1.89
N GLY A 521 -25.10 -9.95 -0.90
CA GLY A 521 -25.57 -10.01 0.48
C GLY A 521 -25.07 -11.26 1.23
N LYS A 522 -25.38 -11.36 2.52
CA LYS A 522 -24.92 -12.45 3.37
C LYS A 522 -25.50 -13.82 2.96
N GLY A 523 -24.77 -14.87 3.32
CA GLY A 523 -25.15 -16.27 3.16
C GLY A 523 -24.27 -17.06 2.19
N GLU A 524 -24.65 -18.31 1.97
CA GLU A 524 -23.95 -19.22 1.06
C GLU A 524 -24.31 -18.90 -0.41
N ILE A 525 -23.31 -18.61 -1.23
CA ILE A 525 -23.47 -18.23 -2.64
C ILE A 525 -22.54 -19.05 -3.52
N THR A 526 -23.10 -19.70 -4.52
CA THR A 526 -22.33 -20.51 -5.48
C THR A 526 -22.06 -19.73 -6.76
N TYR A 527 -20.81 -19.68 -7.17
CA TYR A 527 -20.35 -19.08 -8.43
C TYR A 527 -19.94 -20.17 -9.39
N VAL A 528 -20.57 -20.19 -10.56
CA VAL A 528 -20.27 -21.16 -11.62
C VAL A 528 -19.62 -20.41 -12.77
N VAL A 529 -18.34 -20.67 -13.00
CA VAL A 529 -17.54 -20.05 -14.06
C VAL A 529 -17.52 -20.96 -15.28
N ARG A 530 -17.77 -20.38 -16.46
CA ARG A 530 -17.73 -21.03 -17.77
C ARG A 530 -16.80 -20.28 -18.71
N SER A 531 -16.21 -20.97 -19.66
CA SER A 531 -15.43 -20.34 -20.73
C SER A 531 -16.35 -19.74 -21.79
N GLY A 532 -15.98 -18.56 -22.30
CA GLY A 532 -16.72 -17.85 -23.32
C GLY A 532 -18.10 -17.37 -22.85
N LYS A 533 -19.00 -17.22 -23.83
CA LYS A 533 -20.37 -16.68 -23.64
C LYS A 533 -21.45 -17.77 -23.59
N ASP A 534 -21.10 -19.01 -23.88
CA ASP A 534 -22.05 -20.12 -23.94
C ASP A 534 -22.38 -20.62 -22.52
N LEU A 535 -23.62 -20.37 -22.09
CA LEU A 535 -24.12 -20.79 -20.77
C LEU A 535 -24.39 -22.29 -20.67
N THR A 536 -24.41 -23.00 -21.80
CA THR A 536 -24.62 -24.46 -21.86
C THR A 536 -23.32 -25.25 -21.80
N SER A 537 -22.17 -24.58 -21.93
CA SER A 537 -20.86 -25.19 -21.78
C SER A 537 -20.64 -25.75 -20.36
N THR A 538 -19.82 -26.80 -20.28
CA THR A 538 -19.41 -27.39 -19.00
C THR A 538 -18.72 -26.34 -18.14
N PRO A 539 -19.11 -26.18 -16.87
CA PRO A 539 -18.40 -25.31 -15.94
C PRO A 539 -16.92 -25.66 -15.86
N ILE A 540 -16.07 -24.65 -15.98
CA ILE A 540 -14.62 -24.79 -15.78
C ILE A 540 -14.25 -24.70 -14.29
N SER A 541 -15.08 -24.04 -13.49
CA SER A 541 -14.94 -23.96 -12.05
C SER A 541 -16.29 -23.70 -11.39
N THR A 542 -16.50 -24.27 -10.22
CA THR A 542 -17.64 -23.99 -9.34
C THR A 542 -17.11 -23.83 -7.93
N ILE A 543 -17.37 -22.68 -7.32
CA ILE A 543 -17.00 -22.40 -5.92
C ILE A 543 -18.23 -21.93 -5.15
N THR A 544 -18.34 -22.32 -3.90
CA THR A 544 -19.37 -21.92 -2.95
C THR A 544 -18.69 -21.13 -1.85
N LEU A 545 -19.10 -19.87 -1.68
CA LEU A 545 -18.50 -18.95 -0.72
C LEU A 545 -19.46 -18.67 0.43
N ASN A 546 -18.89 -18.56 1.62
CA ASN A 546 -19.60 -18.15 2.83
C ASN A 546 -19.49 -16.62 2.98
N VAL A 547 -20.51 -15.90 2.54
CA VAL A 547 -20.51 -14.42 2.54
C VAL A 547 -21.01 -13.90 3.88
N GLN A 548 -20.17 -13.14 4.59
CA GLN A 548 -20.44 -12.58 5.92
C GLN A 548 -20.83 -11.11 5.90
#